data_AF-A0A9X8H8L4-F1
#
_entry.id   AF-A0A9X8H8L4-F1
#
_cell.length_a   1.000
_cell.length_b   1.000
_cell.length_c   1.000
_cell.angle_alpha   90.00
_cell.angle_beta   90.00
_cell.angle_gamma   90.00
#
_symmetry.space_group_name_H-M   'P 1'
#
loop_
_entity.id
_entity.type
_entity.pdbx_description
1 polymer ?
#
loop_
_entity_poly.entity_id
_entity_poly.type
_entity_poly.pdbx_seq_one_letter_code
_entity_poly.pdbx_strand_id
1 'polypeptide(L)'
;LDASTVTISPFYCTQADIKPSQYVPMWWAMYPPEPERIQWLYELGKHDAYVWAKKHGYTAKAHVSPLPLESRAIYQTKLGRFLGYKTMESHVLDFFFMLTVVAIWKPVAFTLLYTELWVRALVHATESGVLAMSSAGAWNWLATVSVALTLMGAGMVLPTSLLQCVGVGMCMMLCFFTSCSARLDKSYHKWVHCLTCVQIVFSMSLFLRTIPVVGSRVSMKKHQWLVEYSIVYRLTKDFL
;
A
#
# COMPACT_ATOMS: atom_id res chain seq x y z
N LEU A 1 13.35 -6.87 -3.42
CA LEU A 1 13.27 -8.20 -4.04
C LEU A 1 14.54 -8.92 -3.67
N ASP A 2 14.43 -10.18 -3.22
CA ASP A 2 15.61 -10.99 -2.88
C ASP A 2 16.37 -11.37 -4.15
N ALA A 3 17.69 -11.50 -4.06
CA ALA A 3 18.56 -11.80 -5.20
C ALA A 3 18.28 -13.18 -5.86
N SER A 4 17.48 -14.03 -5.22
CA SER A 4 17.05 -15.35 -5.70
C SER A 4 15.68 -15.35 -6.36
N THR A 5 14.95 -14.23 -6.36
CA THR A 5 13.60 -14.14 -6.93
C THR A 5 13.69 -13.88 -8.43
N VAL A 6 13.18 -14.80 -9.25
CA VAL A 6 13.08 -14.60 -10.71
C VAL A 6 11.78 -13.90 -11.03
N THR A 7 11.88 -12.75 -11.70
CA THR A 7 10.73 -11.96 -12.13
C THR A 7 10.40 -12.22 -13.59
N ILE A 8 9.14 -12.53 -13.86
CA ILE A 8 8.62 -12.80 -15.20
C ILE A 8 7.53 -11.79 -15.48
N SER A 9 7.61 -11.11 -16.62
CA SER A 9 6.57 -10.18 -17.03
C SER A 9 6.31 -10.30 -18.52
N PRO A 10 5.02 -10.35 -18.93
CA PRO A 10 4.65 -10.31 -20.33
C PRO A 10 4.86 -8.92 -20.95
N PHE A 11 5.13 -7.89 -20.14
CA PHE A 11 5.26 -6.51 -20.57
C PHE A 11 6.73 -6.07 -20.68
N TYR A 12 7.17 -5.67 -21.89
CA TYR A 12 8.53 -5.16 -22.15
C TYR A 12 8.94 -3.98 -21.26
N CYS A 13 7.95 -3.18 -20.85
CA CYS A 13 8.11 -1.94 -20.10
C CYS A 13 8.34 -2.16 -18.60
N THR A 14 8.54 -3.40 -18.15
CA THR A 14 8.77 -3.73 -16.74
C THR A 14 10.22 -4.11 -16.47
N GLN A 15 10.68 -3.94 -15.24
CA GLN A 15 11.98 -4.45 -14.78
C GLN A 15 11.81 -5.93 -14.39
N ALA A 16 11.72 -6.81 -15.39
CA ALA A 16 11.64 -8.25 -15.22
C ALA A 16 12.87 -8.96 -15.79
N ASP A 17 13.23 -10.10 -15.22
CA ASP A 17 14.37 -10.93 -15.63
C ASP A 17 14.10 -11.67 -16.94
N ILE A 18 12.88 -12.19 -17.09
CA ILE A 18 12.39 -12.85 -18.31
C ILE A 18 11.40 -11.90 -18.98
N LYS A 19 11.72 -11.51 -20.23
CA LYS A 19 10.93 -10.63 -21.08
C LYS A 19 10.73 -11.28 -22.45
N PRO A 20 9.64 -10.93 -23.16
CA PRO A 20 9.41 -11.52 -24.47
C PRO A 20 10.49 -11.10 -25.47
N SER A 21 11.01 -12.03 -26.27
CA SER A 21 11.99 -11.72 -27.33
C SER A 21 11.38 -11.13 -28.60
N GLN A 22 10.10 -11.42 -28.85
CA GLN A 22 9.32 -10.88 -29.96
C GLN A 22 8.22 -9.99 -29.41
N TYR A 23 7.73 -9.03 -30.20
CA TYR A 23 6.65 -8.11 -29.82
C TYR A 23 5.32 -8.83 -29.63
N VAL A 24 4.62 -8.48 -28.55
CA VAL A 24 3.35 -9.02 -28.07
C VAL A 24 2.51 -7.79 -27.73
N PRO A 25 1.39 -7.59 -28.42
CA PRO A 25 0.53 -6.45 -28.16
C PRO A 25 0.02 -6.44 -26.71
N MET A 26 0.17 -5.33 -26.00
CA MET A 26 -0.20 -5.22 -24.59
C MET A 26 -1.71 -5.32 -24.40
N TRP A 27 -2.50 -4.88 -25.37
CA TRP A 27 -3.95 -5.02 -25.34
C TRP A 27 -4.43 -6.49 -25.31
N TRP A 28 -3.58 -7.47 -25.65
CA TRP A 28 -3.89 -8.89 -25.46
C TRP A 28 -4.10 -9.28 -24.00
N ALA A 29 -3.67 -8.44 -23.04
CA ALA A 29 -4.01 -8.61 -21.63
C ALA A 29 -5.51 -8.39 -21.35
N MET A 30 -6.19 -7.58 -22.16
CA MET A 30 -7.63 -7.32 -22.02
C MET A 30 -8.48 -8.23 -22.91
N TYR A 31 -8.01 -8.48 -24.15
CA TYR A 31 -8.72 -9.30 -25.10
C TYR A 31 -7.80 -10.43 -25.61
N PRO A 32 -8.10 -11.69 -25.26
CA PRO A 32 -7.22 -12.79 -25.64
C PRO A 32 -7.17 -12.94 -27.16
N PRO A 33 -6.00 -13.31 -27.71
CA PRO A 33 -5.87 -13.48 -29.15
C PRO A 33 -6.52 -14.81 -29.60
N GLU A 34 -6.59 -15.03 -30.92
CA GLU A 34 -7.09 -16.29 -31.49
C GLU A 34 -6.30 -17.52 -31.01
N PRO A 35 -6.90 -18.73 -31.01
CA PRO A 35 -6.27 -19.94 -30.46
C PRO A 35 -4.87 -20.24 -30.99
N GLU A 36 -4.65 -20.04 -32.30
CA GLU A 36 -3.34 -20.24 -32.95
C GLU A 36 -2.28 -19.27 -32.40
N ARG A 37 -2.68 -18.03 -32.11
CA ARG A 37 -1.82 -16.99 -31.53
C ARG A 37 -1.50 -17.25 -30.07
N ILE A 38 -2.42 -17.90 -29.33
CA ILE A 38 -2.18 -18.34 -27.95
C ILE A 38 -1.09 -19.41 -27.92
N GLN A 39 -1.15 -20.39 -28.83
CA GLN A 39 -0.13 -21.44 -28.92
C GLN A 39 1.25 -20.85 -29.22
N TRP A 40 1.32 -19.90 -30.16
CA TRP A 40 2.56 -19.18 -30.44
C TRP A 40 3.08 -18.40 -29.22
N LEU A 41 2.20 -17.70 -28.49
CA LEU A 41 2.59 -16.94 -27.30
C LEU A 41 3.16 -17.86 -26.21
N TYR A 42 2.60 -19.05 -26.05
CA TYR A 42 3.10 -20.08 -25.15
C TYR A 42 4.51 -20.57 -25.56
N GLU A 43 4.72 -20.83 -26.85
CA GLU A 43 6.03 -21.25 -27.37
C GLU A 43 7.10 -20.15 -27.25
N LEU A 44 6.69 -18.88 -27.43
CA LEU A 44 7.54 -17.72 -27.19
C LEU A 44 7.99 -17.63 -25.73
N GLY A 45 7.04 -17.66 -24.78
CA GLY A 45 7.36 -17.61 -23.35
C GLY A 45 8.23 -18.78 -22.90
N LYS A 46 8.00 -19.98 -23.46
CA LYS A 46 8.86 -21.15 -23.25
C LYS A 46 10.28 -20.87 -23.73
N HIS A 47 10.44 -20.38 -24.97
CA HIS A 47 11.76 -20.06 -25.51
C HIS A 47 12.53 -19.06 -24.65
N ASP A 48 11.89 -17.97 -24.25
CA ASP A 48 12.53 -16.92 -23.46
C ASP A 48 12.95 -17.41 -22.08
N ALA A 49 12.14 -18.27 -21.45
CA ALA A 49 12.51 -18.93 -20.20
C ALA A 49 13.73 -19.86 -20.36
N TYR A 50 13.81 -20.65 -21.45
CA TYR A 50 14.97 -21.50 -21.72
C TYR A 50 16.24 -20.69 -22.00
N VAL A 51 16.13 -19.61 -22.76
CA VAL A 51 17.26 -18.71 -23.05
C VAL A 51 17.77 -18.08 -21.76
N TRP A 52 16.88 -17.59 -20.90
CA TRP A 52 17.24 -17.05 -19.60
C TRP A 52 17.89 -18.11 -18.69
N ALA A 53 17.31 -19.31 -18.62
CA ALA A 53 17.83 -20.41 -17.80
C ALA A 53 19.21 -20.88 -18.27
N LYS A 54 19.44 -20.93 -19.58
CA LYS A 54 20.76 -21.25 -20.17
C LYS A 54 21.80 -20.19 -19.83
N LYS A 55 21.44 -18.90 -19.89
CA LYS A 55 22.33 -17.78 -19.54
C LYS A 55 22.81 -17.83 -18.09
N HIS A 56 21.98 -18.33 -17.18
CA HIS A 56 22.29 -18.48 -15.76
C HIS A 56 22.85 -19.87 -15.39
N GLY A 57 23.10 -20.73 -16.38
CA GLY A 57 23.70 -22.05 -16.16
C GLY A 57 22.75 -23.11 -15.57
N TYR A 58 21.44 -22.83 -15.49
CA TYR A 58 20.46 -23.79 -14.97
C TYR A 58 20.13 -24.92 -15.95
N THR A 59 20.33 -24.71 -17.26
CA THR A 59 20.07 -25.75 -18.26
C THR A 59 21.11 -25.74 -19.39
N ALA A 60 21.48 -26.93 -19.87
CA ALA A 60 22.29 -27.11 -21.08
C ALA A 60 21.44 -27.30 -22.35
N LYS A 61 20.12 -27.45 -22.20
CA LYS A 61 19.20 -27.70 -23.31
C LYS A 61 19.01 -26.42 -24.13
N ALA A 62 19.40 -26.47 -25.40
CA ALA A 62 19.04 -25.44 -26.36
C ALA A 62 17.57 -25.65 -26.77
N HIS A 63 16.73 -24.64 -26.60
CA HIS A 63 15.36 -24.66 -27.11
C HIS A 63 15.33 -24.08 -28.53
N VAL A 64 14.61 -24.76 -29.42
CA VAL A 64 14.38 -24.26 -30.78
C VAL A 64 13.55 -22.98 -30.67
N SER A 65 13.94 -21.94 -31.42
CA SER A 65 13.13 -20.72 -31.47
C SER A 65 11.76 -21.04 -32.07
N PRO A 66 10.66 -20.49 -31.52
CA PRO A 66 9.34 -20.70 -32.08
C PRO A 66 9.33 -20.26 -33.54
N LEU A 67 8.54 -20.94 -34.38
CA LEU A 67 8.32 -20.43 -35.72
C LEU A 67 7.71 -19.02 -35.59
N PRO A 68 8.22 -18.03 -36.34
CA PRO A 68 7.52 -16.76 -36.47
C PRO A 68 6.09 -17.04 -36.93
N LEU A 69 5.10 -16.40 -36.31
CA LEU A 69 3.68 -16.55 -36.66
C LEU A 69 3.54 -16.55 -38.19
N GLU A 70 3.03 -17.64 -38.77
CA GLU A 70 3.11 -17.90 -40.21
C GLU A 70 2.54 -16.71 -41.01
N SER A 71 3.42 -15.98 -41.69
CA SER A 71 3.12 -14.80 -42.48
C SER A 71 2.53 -15.15 -43.86
N ARG A 72 1.75 -16.23 -43.95
CA ARG A 72 1.28 -16.76 -45.25
C ARG A 72 0.12 -15.97 -45.86
N ALA A 73 -0.37 -14.91 -45.19
CA ALA A 73 -1.43 -14.06 -45.73
C ALA A 73 -1.11 -12.55 -45.85
N ILE A 74 -0.05 -11.98 -45.24
CA ILE A 74 -0.01 -10.49 -45.06
C ILE A 74 1.32 -9.75 -45.33
N TYR A 75 2.53 -10.34 -45.33
CA TYR A 75 3.77 -9.51 -45.41
C TYR A 75 4.85 -10.02 -46.39
N GLN A 76 5.32 -9.14 -47.29
CA GLN A 76 6.35 -9.42 -48.31
C GLN A 76 7.77 -8.89 -48.00
N THR A 77 8.07 -8.32 -46.82
CA THR A 77 9.40 -7.72 -46.57
C THR A 77 10.14 -8.31 -45.38
N LYS A 78 11.47 -8.46 -45.51
CA LYS A 78 12.39 -9.04 -44.50
C LYS A 78 12.42 -8.25 -43.17
N LEU A 79 11.95 -7.00 -43.14
CA LEU A 79 11.80 -6.19 -41.94
C LEU A 79 10.54 -6.54 -41.13
N GLY A 80 9.44 -6.92 -41.81
CA GLY A 80 8.22 -7.44 -41.16
C GLY A 80 8.42 -8.77 -40.44
N ARG A 81 9.50 -9.50 -40.76
CA ARG A 81 9.95 -10.73 -40.08
C ARG A 81 10.52 -10.47 -38.67
N PHE A 82 11.07 -9.27 -38.43
CA PHE A 82 11.62 -8.88 -37.12
C PHE A 82 10.62 -8.07 -36.29
N LEU A 83 9.68 -7.39 -36.96
CA LEU A 83 8.75 -6.41 -36.39
C LEU A 83 7.28 -6.91 -36.37
N GLY A 84 7.09 -8.21 -36.14
CA GLY A 84 5.78 -8.89 -36.26
C GLY A 84 4.55 -8.10 -35.77
N TYR A 85 3.47 -8.26 -36.53
CA TYR A 85 2.08 -7.83 -36.24
C TYR A 85 1.75 -6.31 -36.36
N LYS A 86 1.12 -5.90 -37.49
CA LYS A 86 0.44 -4.60 -37.70
C LYS A 86 1.15 -3.38 -37.09
N THR A 87 2.41 -3.18 -37.45
CA THR A 87 3.42 -2.38 -36.73
C THR A 87 3.12 -0.89 -36.54
N MET A 88 2.17 -0.29 -37.26
CA MET A 88 1.79 1.12 -37.05
C MET A 88 0.51 1.24 -36.20
N GLU A 89 -0.54 0.50 -36.55
CA GLU A 89 -1.80 0.53 -35.80
C GLU A 89 -1.64 -0.01 -34.38
N SER A 90 -0.91 -1.12 -34.21
CA SER A 90 -0.74 -1.77 -32.90
C SER A 90 0.14 -0.96 -31.96
N HIS A 91 1.19 -0.29 -32.47
CA HIS A 91 2.08 0.53 -31.67
C HIS A 91 1.41 1.83 -31.21
N VAL A 92 0.56 2.43 -32.04
CA VAL A 92 -0.20 3.62 -31.66
C VAL A 92 -1.22 3.26 -30.58
N LEU A 93 -1.96 2.16 -30.75
CA LEU A 93 -2.90 1.68 -29.73
C LEU A 93 -2.20 1.28 -28.43
N ASP A 94 -1.06 0.60 -28.50
CA ASP A 94 -0.27 0.24 -27.33
C ASP A 94 0.39 1.45 -26.67
N PHE A 95 0.79 2.46 -27.44
CA PHE A 95 1.26 3.74 -26.90
C PHE A 95 0.14 4.47 -26.18
N PHE A 96 -1.05 4.57 -26.76
CA PHE A 96 -2.22 5.18 -26.09
C PHE A 96 -2.65 4.36 -24.89
N PHE A 97 -2.63 3.02 -24.97
CA PHE A 97 -2.95 2.15 -23.84
C PHE A 97 -1.94 2.34 -22.70
N MET A 98 -0.64 2.34 -23.00
CA MET A 98 0.40 2.59 -21.99
C MET A 98 0.33 4.00 -21.44
N LEU A 99 0.11 5.01 -22.27
CA LEU A 99 -0.10 6.38 -21.84
C LEU A 99 -1.30 6.45 -20.89
N THR A 100 -2.41 5.80 -21.24
CA THR A 100 -3.65 5.78 -20.44
C THR A 100 -3.43 5.03 -19.13
N VAL A 101 -2.83 3.84 -19.16
CA VAL A 101 -2.53 3.07 -17.96
C VAL A 101 -1.55 3.83 -17.07
N VAL A 102 -0.46 4.38 -17.59
CA VAL A 102 0.51 5.12 -16.77
C VAL A 102 -0.08 6.43 -16.25
N ALA A 103 -0.84 7.15 -17.08
CA ALA A 103 -1.46 8.42 -16.72
C ALA A 103 -2.64 8.26 -15.77
N ILE A 104 -3.33 7.13 -15.75
CA ILE A 104 -4.45 6.88 -14.83
C ILE A 104 -3.97 6.13 -13.58
N TRP A 105 -3.16 5.09 -13.74
CA TRP A 105 -2.75 4.21 -12.64
C TRP A 105 -1.95 4.94 -11.58
N LYS A 106 -1.00 5.81 -11.98
CA LYS A 106 -0.21 6.58 -11.02
C LYS A 106 -1.08 7.54 -10.20
N PRO A 107 -1.89 8.43 -10.81
CA PRO A 107 -2.80 9.29 -10.05
C PRO A 107 -3.79 8.52 -9.19
N VAL A 108 -4.36 7.41 -9.69
CA VAL A 108 -5.31 6.59 -8.92
C VAL A 108 -4.61 5.98 -7.70
N ALA A 109 -3.43 5.38 -7.88
CA ALA A 109 -2.66 4.79 -6.78
C ALA A 109 -2.29 5.85 -5.72
N PHE A 110 -1.83 7.03 -6.13
CA PHE A 110 -1.55 8.12 -5.20
C PHE A 110 -2.82 8.63 -4.52
N THR A 111 -3.90 8.81 -5.26
CA THR A 111 -5.18 9.27 -4.69
C THR A 111 -5.67 8.29 -3.63
N LEU A 112 -5.65 6.99 -3.91
CA LEU A 112 -6.00 5.94 -2.94
C LEU A 112 -5.06 5.92 -1.73
N LEU A 113 -3.77 6.16 -1.93
CA LEU A 113 -2.81 6.24 -0.84
C LEU A 113 -3.08 7.46 0.05
N TYR A 114 -3.31 8.63 -0.53
CA TYR A 114 -3.63 9.84 0.23
C TYR A 114 -4.96 9.70 0.97
N THR A 115 -6.00 9.15 0.34
CA THR A 115 -7.29 8.94 1.00
C THR A 115 -7.15 7.94 2.15
N GLU A 116 -6.41 6.84 2.00
CA GLU A 116 -6.14 5.88 3.08
C GLU A 116 -5.43 6.57 4.27
N LEU A 117 -4.40 7.37 4.00
CA LEU A 117 -3.66 8.08 5.05
C LEU A 117 -4.53 9.10 5.79
N TRP A 118 -5.38 9.85 5.08
CA TRP A 118 -6.32 10.79 5.68
C TRP A 118 -7.39 10.10 6.53
N VAL A 119 -7.97 9.00 6.03
CA VAL A 119 -8.95 8.21 6.80
C VAL A 119 -8.31 7.67 8.08
N ARG A 120 -7.09 7.13 8.01
CA ARG A 120 -6.37 6.64 9.19
C ARG A 120 -6.03 7.76 10.18
N ALA A 121 -5.61 8.93 9.70
CA ALA A 121 -5.38 10.09 10.54
C ALA A 121 -6.66 10.52 11.27
N LEU A 122 -7.80 10.56 10.58
CA LEU A 122 -9.10 10.88 11.17
C LEU A 122 -9.52 9.85 12.23
N VAL A 123 -9.40 8.55 11.95
CA VAL A 123 -9.74 7.49 12.92
C VAL A 123 -8.87 7.59 14.18
N HIS A 124 -7.57 7.82 14.04
CA HIS A 124 -6.71 7.98 15.21
C HIS A 124 -6.96 9.29 15.97
N ALA A 125 -7.34 10.37 15.27
CA ALA A 125 -7.75 11.64 15.88
C ALA A 125 -9.06 11.48 16.68
N THR A 126 -10.05 10.77 16.15
CA THR A 126 -11.32 10.53 16.86
C THR A 126 -11.12 9.60 18.05
N GLU A 127 -10.35 8.51 17.90
CA GLU A 127 -10.01 7.61 19.01
C GLU A 127 -9.26 8.36 20.14
N SER A 128 -8.25 9.16 19.82
CA SER A 128 -7.52 9.95 20.81
C SER A 128 -8.41 11.02 21.45
N GLY A 129 -9.25 11.70 20.67
CA GLY A 129 -10.21 12.69 21.15
C GLY A 129 -11.24 12.09 22.11
N VAL A 130 -11.82 10.93 21.78
CA VAL A 130 -12.77 10.22 22.65
C VAL A 130 -12.09 9.75 23.93
N LEU A 131 -10.88 9.20 23.83
CA LEU A 131 -10.12 8.78 25.00
C LEU A 131 -9.74 9.97 25.89
N ALA A 132 -9.31 11.09 25.30
CA ALA A 132 -8.96 12.31 26.00
C ALA A 132 -10.19 12.95 26.67
N MET A 133 -11.34 12.99 26.00
CA MET A 133 -12.60 13.47 26.57
C MET A 133 -13.05 12.59 27.73
N SER A 134 -12.92 11.27 27.59
CA SER A 134 -13.23 10.30 28.65
C SER A 134 -12.32 10.44 29.88
N SER A 135 -11.07 10.89 29.69
CA SER A 135 -10.09 11.07 30.78
C SER A 135 -10.07 12.48 31.38
N ALA A 136 -10.38 13.52 30.60
CA ALA A 136 -10.26 14.92 31.01
C ALA A 136 -11.59 15.58 31.43
N GLY A 137 -12.73 15.16 30.87
CA GLY A 137 -13.90 16.06 30.79
C GLY A 137 -15.10 15.78 31.69
N ALA A 138 -15.56 14.54 31.84
CA ALA A 138 -16.90 14.30 32.43
C ALA A 138 -16.87 13.61 33.80
N TRP A 139 -15.97 12.65 34.00
CA TRP A 139 -16.00 11.80 35.20
C TRP A 139 -15.22 12.40 36.38
N ASN A 140 -14.17 13.20 36.12
CA ASN A 140 -13.32 13.73 37.19
C ASN A 140 -14.05 14.79 38.04
N TRP A 141 -14.74 15.76 37.42
CA TRP A 141 -15.45 16.80 38.19
C TRP A 141 -16.68 16.25 38.92
N LEU A 142 -17.42 15.32 38.30
CA LEU A 142 -18.55 14.65 38.93
C LEU A 142 -18.10 13.76 40.08
N ALA A 143 -17.00 13.04 39.93
CA ALA A 143 -16.42 12.22 40.99
C ALA A 143 -15.91 13.09 42.16
N THR A 144 -15.23 14.21 41.90
CA THR A 144 -14.75 15.10 42.97
C THR A 144 -15.89 15.82 43.68
N VAL A 145 -16.91 16.29 42.95
CA VAL A 145 -18.10 16.93 43.54
C VAL A 145 -18.92 15.93 44.35
N SER A 146 -19.12 14.70 43.83
CA SER A 146 -19.79 13.62 44.56
C SER A 146 -19.06 13.23 45.84
N VAL A 147 -17.72 13.14 45.80
CA VAL A 147 -16.91 12.85 46.99
C VAL A 147 -16.96 14.00 48.00
N ALA A 148 -16.91 15.25 47.54
CA ALA A 148 -17.03 16.41 48.42
C ALA A 148 -18.41 16.50 49.10
N LEU A 149 -19.49 16.22 48.36
CA LEU A 149 -20.86 16.20 48.91
C LEU A 149 -21.07 15.05 49.90
N THR A 150 -20.52 13.87 49.60
CA THR A 150 -20.61 12.71 50.50
C THR A 150 -19.76 12.89 51.76
N LEU A 151 -18.58 13.51 51.68
CA LEU A 151 -17.77 13.86 52.87
C LEU A 151 -18.45 14.92 53.75
N MET A 152 -19.00 15.99 53.16
CA MET A 152 -19.74 17.02 53.90
C MET A 152 -20.99 16.46 54.56
N GLY A 153 -21.75 15.60 53.86
CA GLY A 153 -22.91 14.92 54.42
C GLY A 153 -22.55 13.90 55.52
N ALA A 154 -21.44 13.16 55.35
CA ALA A 154 -21.02 12.15 56.30
C ALA A 154 -20.49 12.73 57.62
N GLY A 155 -19.79 13.88 57.57
CA GLY A 155 -19.23 14.55 58.73
C GLY A 155 -20.27 15.12 59.71
N MET A 156 -21.52 15.30 59.26
CA MET A 156 -22.59 15.88 60.07
C MET A 156 -23.46 14.84 60.78
N VAL A 157 -23.36 13.54 60.44
CA VAL A 157 -24.40 12.54 60.80
C VAL A 157 -23.86 11.21 61.40
N LEU A 158 -22.60 10.82 61.22
CA LEU A 158 -22.23 9.40 61.39
C LEU A 158 -21.28 9.06 62.57
N PRO A 159 -21.53 7.96 63.32
CA PRO A 159 -20.62 7.43 64.35
C PRO A 159 -19.40 6.71 63.75
N THR A 160 -18.36 6.53 64.56
CA THR A 160 -16.99 6.09 64.20
C THR A 160 -16.87 4.78 63.40
N SER A 161 -17.90 3.94 63.35
CA SER A 161 -17.92 2.67 62.59
C SER A 161 -18.12 2.85 61.07
N LEU A 162 -18.70 3.97 60.60
CA LEU A 162 -18.93 4.23 59.17
C LEU A 162 -17.75 4.92 58.45
N LEU A 163 -16.72 5.30 59.21
CA LEU A 163 -15.46 5.86 58.67
C LEU A 163 -14.69 4.84 57.81
N GLN A 164 -14.89 3.53 58.04
CA GLN A 164 -14.27 2.47 57.23
C GLN A 164 -14.85 2.39 55.80
N CYS A 165 -16.14 2.72 55.62
CA CYS A 165 -16.77 2.78 54.29
C CYS A 165 -16.23 3.95 53.45
N VAL A 166 -15.86 5.06 54.09
CA VAL A 166 -15.20 6.21 53.43
C VAL A 166 -13.81 5.80 52.89
N GLY A 167 -13.07 4.97 53.63
CA GLY A 167 -11.79 4.43 53.18
C GLY A 167 -11.89 3.55 51.93
N VAL A 168 -12.93 2.71 51.83
CA VAL A 168 -13.20 1.91 50.62
C VAL A 168 -13.56 2.80 49.42
N GLY A 169 -14.33 3.87 49.64
CA GLY A 169 -14.62 4.89 48.62
C GLY A 169 -13.36 5.59 48.11
N MET A 170 -12.43 5.94 49.00
CA MET A 170 -11.14 6.54 48.66
C MET A 170 -10.23 5.58 47.88
N CYS A 171 -10.16 4.30 48.27
CA CYS A 171 -9.42 3.28 47.51
C CYS A 171 -9.99 3.07 46.11
N MET A 172 -11.31 3.01 45.96
CA MET A 172 -11.97 2.92 44.65
C MET A 172 -11.64 4.15 43.79
N MET A 173 -11.66 5.36 44.36
CA MET A 173 -11.27 6.59 43.67
C MET A 173 -9.81 6.57 43.20
N LEU A 174 -8.87 6.11 44.03
CA LEU A 174 -7.46 5.98 43.66
C LEU A 174 -7.25 4.97 42.50
N CYS A 175 -8.04 3.90 42.46
CA CYS A 175 -8.06 2.96 41.33
C CYS A 175 -8.59 3.61 40.03
N PHE A 176 -9.58 4.52 40.12
CA PHE A 176 -10.07 5.30 38.98
C PHE A 176 -9.03 6.32 38.48
N PHE A 177 -8.30 7.01 39.37
CA PHE A 177 -7.21 7.92 38.98
C PHE A 177 -6.03 7.17 38.33
N THR A 178 -5.70 5.98 38.83
CA THR A 178 -4.66 5.13 38.22
C THR A 178 -5.05 4.73 36.79
N SER A 179 -6.33 4.40 36.57
CA SER A 179 -6.88 4.10 35.24
C SER A 179 -6.87 5.29 34.27
N CYS A 180 -6.87 6.52 34.78
CA CYS A 180 -6.81 7.74 33.97
C CYS A 180 -5.44 7.92 33.33
N SER A 181 -4.36 7.67 34.07
CA SER A 181 -2.98 7.76 33.55
C SER A 181 -2.74 6.79 32.38
N ALA A 182 -3.22 5.54 32.49
CA ALA A 182 -3.11 4.55 31.43
C ALA A 182 -3.95 4.90 30.18
N ARG A 183 -5.12 5.52 30.35
CA ARG A 183 -5.94 5.99 29.22
C ARG A 183 -5.33 7.21 28.52
N LEU A 184 -4.74 8.12 29.29
CA LEU A 184 -4.03 9.29 28.76
C LEU A 184 -2.81 8.87 27.94
N ASP A 185 -2.02 7.93 28.44
CA ASP A 185 -0.86 7.39 27.72
C ASP A 185 -1.28 6.72 26.41
N LYS A 186 -2.33 5.90 26.45
CA LYS A 186 -2.92 5.30 25.24
C LYS A 186 -3.46 6.35 24.25
N SER A 187 -4.07 7.43 24.74
CA SER A 187 -4.55 8.55 23.91
C SER A 187 -3.38 9.29 23.26
N TYR A 188 -2.32 9.57 24.03
CA TYR A 188 -1.11 10.20 23.55
C TYR A 188 -0.45 9.39 22.43
N HIS A 189 -0.30 8.07 22.60
CA HIS A 189 0.21 7.20 21.55
C HIS A 189 -0.62 7.27 20.27
N LYS A 190 -1.96 7.21 20.38
CA LYS A 190 -2.87 7.35 19.23
C LYS A 190 -2.76 8.72 18.55
N TRP A 191 -2.57 9.78 19.33
CA TRP A 191 -2.34 11.13 18.81
C TRP A 191 -1.00 11.24 18.06
N VAL A 192 0.07 10.65 18.60
CA VAL A 192 1.38 10.59 17.92
C VAL A 192 1.28 9.83 16.59
N HIS A 193 0.52 8.74 16.53
CA HIS A 193 0.25 8.04 15.25
C HIS A 193 -0.49 8.93 14.25
N CYS A 194 -1.50 9.68 14.69
CA CYS A 194 -2.20 10.66 13.85
C CYS A 194 -1.23 11.70 13.28
N LEU A 195 -0.41 12.33 14.14
CA LEU A 195 0.58 13.32 13.72
C LEU A 195 1.60 12.73 12.73
N THR A 196 2.00 11.48 12.94
CA THR A 196 2.92 10.79 12.03
C THR A 196 2.29 10.58 10.65
N CYS A 197 1.02 10.16 10.58
CA CYS A 197 0.28 10.05 9.32
C CYS A 197 0.18 11.41 8.60
N VAL A 198 -0.17 12.48 9.32
CA VAL A 198 -0.23 13.85 8.77
C VAL A 198 1.14 14.29 8.26
N GLN A 199 2.20 14.04 9.01
CA GLN A 199 3.57 14.37 8.60
C GLN A 199 4.06 13.54 7.39
N ILE A 200 3.48 12.37 7.14
CA ILE A 200 3.74 11.58 5.93
C ILE A 200 2.98 12.17 4.74
N VAL A 201 1.72 12.57 4.92
CA VAL A 201 0.91 13.26 3.90
C VAL A 201 1.61 14.53 3.41
N PHE A 202 2.17 15.33 4.32
CA PHE A 202 2.92 16.55 3.96
C PHE A 202 4.40 16.31 3.60
N SER A 203 4.84 15.06 3.50
CA SER A 203 6.25 14.77 3.19
C SER A 203 6.57 15.12 1.74
N MET A 204 7.56 16.01 1.56
CA MET A 204 8.10 16.36 0.24
C MET A 204 8.57 15.14 -0.56
N SER A 205 9.06 14.08 0.11
CA SER A 205 9.49 12.86 -0.59
C SER A 205 8.36 12.11 -1.28
N LEU A 206 7.15 12.15 -0.70
CA LEU A 206 5.97 11.48 -1.25
C LEU A 206 5.35 12.34 -2.36
N PHE A 207 5.34 13.66 -2.17
CA PHE A 207 4.98 14.62 -3.21
C PHE A 207 5.90 14.55 -4.43
N LEU A 208 7.22 14.50 -4.24
CA LEU A 208 8.15 14.41 -5.39
C LEU A 208 7.96 13.11 -6.19
N ARG A 209 7.41 12.05 -5.58
CA ARG A 209 7.05 10.81 -6.27
C ARG A 209 5.77 10.90 -7.10
N THR A 210 4.86 11.83 -6.80
CA THR A 210 3.66 12.06 -7.64
C THR A 210 4.03 12.66 -8.98
N ILE A 211 5.19 13.32 -9.09
CA ILE A 211 5.67 13.94 -10.32
C ILE A 211 6.19 12.83 -11.27
N PRO A 212 5.57 12.65 -12.45
CA PRO A 212 5.84 11.50 -13.34
C PRO A 212 7.29 11.45 -13.85
N VAL A 213 7.98 12.59 -13.94
CA VAL A 213 9.34 12.70 -14.52
C VAL A 213 10.46 12.50 -13.49
N VAL A 214 10.24 12.93 -12.25
CA VAL A 214 11.30 12.97 -11.20
C VAL A 214 11.11 11.87 -10.16
N GLY A 215 9.89 11.37 -9.99
CA GLY A 215 9.52 10.50 -8.88
C GLY A 215 10.28 9.18 -8.79
N SER A 216 10.58 8.53 -9.92
CA SER A 216 11.22 7.20 -9.92
C SER A 216 12.66 7.20 -9.38
N ARG A 217 13.31 8.37 -9.30
CA ARG A 217 14.69 8.51 -8.83
C ARG A 217 14.80 8.91 -7.35
N VAL A 218 13.68 9.22 -6.70
CA VAL A 218 13.68 9.73 -5.32
C VAL A 218 13.51 8.57 -4.33
N SER A 219 14.50 8.41 -3.45
CA SER A 219 14.45 7.46 -2.34
C SER A 219 13.44 7.93 -1.27
N MET A 220 12.48 7.08 -0.92
CA MET A 220 11.50 7.34 0.13
C MET A 220 12.15 7.30 1.51
N LYS A 221 12.28 8.45 2.18
CA LYS A 221 12.88 8.53 3.54
C LYS A 221 12.05 7.84 4.63
N LYS A 222 10.72 7.74 4.48
CA LYS A 222 9.79 7.19 5.49
C LYS A 222 9.20 5.82 5.09
N HIS A 223 9.96 5.01 4.36
CA HIS A 223 9.47 3.74 3.79
C HIS A 223 8.89 2.78 4.85
N GLN A 224 9.58 2.60 5.98
CA GLN A 224 9.16 1.66 7.03
C GLN A 224 7.75 1.99 7.56
N TRP A 225 7.48 3.26 7.83
CA TRP A 225 6.18 3.73 8.28
C TRP A 225 5.08 3.53 7.23
N LEU A 226 5.38 3.77 5.94
CA LEU A 226 4.40 3.53 4.87
C LEU A 226 4.05 2.05 4.70
N VAL A 227 5.02 1.14 4.89
CA VAL A 227 4.78 -0.31 4.82
C VAL A 227 3.93 -0.79 6.01
N GLU A 228 4.19 -0.27 7.19
CA GLU A 228 3.46 -0.64 8.41
C GLU A 228 2.01 -0.12 8.39
N TYR A 229 1.82 1.14 7.99
CA TYR A 229 0.55 1.85 8.12
C TYR A 229 -0.27 1.99 6.83
N SER A 230 0.17 1.52 5.66
CA SER A 230 -0.65 1.58 4.45
C SER A 230 -0.70 0.24 3.74
N ILE A 231 -1.91 -0.23 3.46
CA ILE A 231 -2.14 -1.42 2.62
C ILE A 231 -1.95 -1.04 1.16
N VAL A 232 -2.45 0.13 0.74
CA VAL A 232 -2.31 0.62 -0.63
C VAL A 232 -0.84 0.73 -1.00
N TYR A 233 -0.01 1.27 -0.12
CA TYR A 233 1.43 1.38 -0.35
C TYR A 233 2.09 0.00 -0.51
N ARG A 234 1.70 -1.01 0.27
CA ARG A 234 2.25 -2.37 0.14
C ARG A 234 1.93 -3.01 -1.21
N LEU A 235 0.73 -2.75 -1.75
CA LEU A 235 0.30 -3.25 -3.06
C LEU A 235 0.90 -2.46 -4.23
N THR A 236 1.13 -1.16 -4.03
CA THR A 236 1.54 -0.25 -5.11
C THR A 236 3.04 0.06 -5.12
N LYS A 237 3.82 -0.36 -4.10
CA LYS A 237 5.25 -0.06 -3.96
C LYS A 237 6.10 -0.39 -5.21
N ASP A 238 5.75 -1.45 -5.92
CA ASP A 238 6.51 -1.94 -7.08
C ASP A 238 6.12 -1.17 -8.37
N PHE A 239 5.00 -0.44 -8.32
CA PHE A 239 4.48 0.40 -9.40
C PHE A 239 4.71 1.90 -9.18
N LEU A 240 5.21 2.30 -8.00
CA LEU A 240 5.31 3.69 -7.49
C LEU A 240 6.70 4.34 -7.64
#